data_AF-A0A6A3P3M4-F1
#
_entry.id   AF-A0A6A3P3M4-F1
#
_cell.length_a   1.000
_cell.length_b   1.000
_cell.length_c   1.000
_cell.angle_alpha   90.00
_cell.angle_beta   90.00
_cell.angle_gamma   90.00
#
_symmetry.space_group_name_H-M   'P 1'
#
loop_
_entity.id
_entity.type
_entity.pdbx_description
1 polymer ?
#
loop_
_entity_poly.entity_id
_entity_poly.type
_entity_poly.pdbx_seq_one_letter_code
_entity_poly.pdbx_strand_id
1 'polypeptide(L)'
;MLRYLLLLLTGVTTANALLAGGWSVTAVTPDTRAALVRALSKTNVCVKSILWARSQVVAGMNYEFHIDGCRGAHGGECGKACKSPRRFSVVVFDQPWTHTTIATSVSES
;
A
#
# COMPACT_ATOMS: atom_id res chain seq x y z
N MET A 1 -14.94 -13.35 -59.21
CA MET A 1 -15.70 -12.77 -58.08
C MET A 1 -15.14 -13.34 -56.79
N LEU A 2 -14.19 -12.67 -56.12
CA LEU A 2 -13.67 -13.12 -54.83
C LEU A 2 -13.81 -11.98 -53.82
N ARG A 3 -14.74 -12.14 -52.87
CA ARG A 3 -15.02 -11.19 -51.79
C ARG A 3 -14.03 -11.45 -50.64
N TYR A 4 -13.16 -10.48 -50.36
CA TYR A 4 -12.39 -10.47 -49.10
C TYR A 4 -13.27 -9.88 -47.99
N LEU A 5 -13.53 -10.69 -46.96
CA LEU A 5 -14.21 -10.27 -45.75
C LEU A 5 -13.15 -9.79 -44.75
N LEU A 6 -13.04 -8.47 -44.54
CA LEU A 6 -12.22 -7.90 -43.47
C LEU A 6 -12.96 -8.04 -42.13
N LEU A 7 -12.43 -8.88 -41.25
CA LEU A 7 -12.80 -8.93 -39.83
C LEU A 7 -12.08 -7.82 -39.08
N LEU A 8 -12.78 -6.72 -38.81
CA LEU A 8 -12.31 -5.68 -37.89
C LEU A 8 -12.48 -6.18 -36.45
N LEU A 9 -11.40 -6.69 -35.86
CA LEU A 9 -11.31 -6.92 -34.42
C LEU A 9 -11.28 -5.56 -33.71
N THR A 10 -12.43 -5.12 -33.21
CA THR A 10 -12.51 -4.00 -32.27
C THR A 10 -12.02 -4.50 -30.92
N GLY A 11 -10.74 -4.29 -30.65
CA GLY A 11 -10.20 -4.45 -29.30
C GLY A 11 -10.85 -3.41 -28.40
N VAL A 12 -11.75 -3.83 -27.50
CA VAL A 12 -12.20 -2.98 -26.41
C VAL A 12 -11.07 -2.93 -25.41
N THR A 13 -10.23 -1.90 -25.50
CA THR A 13 -9.33 -1.53 -24.41
C THR A 13 -10.17 -0.97 -23.28
N THR A 14 -10.33 -1.73 -22.20
CA THR A 14 -10.88 -1.20 -20.96
C THR A 14 -9.89 -0.18 -20.40
N ALA A 15 -10.09 1.10 -20.71
CA ALA A 15 -9.41 2.17 -20.02
C ALA A 15 -9.98 2.22 -18.60
N ASN A 16 -9.26 1.64 -17.64
CA ASN A 16 -9.57 1.82 -16.22
C ASN A 16 -9.34 3.28 -15.85
N ALA A 17 -10.36 4.11 -16.02
CA ALA A 17 -10.43 5.39 -15.36
C ALA A 17 -10.32 5.12 -13.85
N LEU A 18 -9.18 5.51 -13.26
CA LEU A 18 -8.94 5.45 -11.82
C LEU A 18 -9.87 6.46 -11.14
N LEU A 19 -11.15 6.12 -11.00
CA LEU A 19 -12.07 6.86 -10.17
C LEU A 19 -11.53 6.75 -8.73
N ALA A 20 -11.37 7.88 -8.05
CA ALA A 20 -11.22 7.89 -6.60
C ALA A 20 -12.43 7.14 -6.02
N GLY A 21 -12.20 6.02 -5.35
CA GLY A 21 -13.30 5.22 -4.82
C GLY A 21 -12.94 3.76 -4.57
N GLY A 22 -13.14 3.35 -3.31
CA GLY A 22 -13.02 1.97 -2.86
C GLY A 22 -11.59 1.55 -2.46
N TRP A 23 -11.53 0.65 -1.48
CA TRP A 23 -10.31 -0.07 -1.16
C TRP A 23 -10.17 -1.28 -2.08
N SER A 24 -8.97 -1.53 -2.59
CA SER A 24 -8.66 -2.72 -3.39
C SER A 24 -7.35 -3.35 -2.94
N VAL A 25 -7.22 -4.66 -3.12
CA VAL A 25 -5.95 -5.37 -2.83
C VAL A 25 -4.83 -4.74 -3.66
N THR A 26 -3.69 -4.48 -3.03
CA THR A 26 -2.51 -3.92 -3.70
C THR A 26 -1.30 -4.83 -3.48
N ALA A 27 -0.43 -4.89 -4.48
CA ALA A 27 0.84 -5.61 -4.35
C ALA A 27 1.77 -4.87 -3.37
N VAL A 28 2.54 -5.64 -2.61
CA VAL A 28 3.63 -5.11 -1.77
C VAL A 28 4.89 -4.96 -2.64
N THR A 29 5.02 -3.80 -3.28
CA THR A 29 6.20 -3.39 -4.06
C THR A 29 7.25 -2.69 -3.18
N PRO A 30 8.49 -2.49 -3.66
CA PRO A 30 9.48 -1.67 -2.95
C PRO A 30 8.95 -0.28 -2.57
N ASP A 31 8.17 0.37 -3.44
CA ASP A 31 7.62 1.70 -3.18
C ASP A 31 6.57 1.71 -2.07
N THR A 32 5.64 0.75 -2.08
CA THR A 32 4.62 0.62 -1.02
C THR A 32 5.26 0.27 0.33
N ARG A 33 6.28 -0.58 0.34
CA ARG A 33 7.08 -0.86 1.54
C ARG A 33 7.78 0.41 2.02
N ALA A 34 8.40 1.16 1.13
CA ALA A 34 9.09 2.39 1.49
C ALA A 34 8.12 3.42 2.09
N ALA A 35 6.90 3.53 1.57
CA ALA A 35 5.85 4.36 2.17
C ALA A 35 5.49 3.91 3.59
N LEU A 36 5.30 2.61 3.82
CA LEU A 36 5.07 2.06 5.17
C LEU A 36 6.22 2.39 6.13
N VAL A 37 7.47 2.15 5.73
CA VAL A 37 8.64 2.38 6.58
C VAL A 37 8.80 3.87 6.91
N ARG A 38 8.61 4.77 5.93
CA ARG A 38 8.61 6.22 6.15
C ARG A 38 7.50 6.68 7.07
N ALA A 39 6.31 6.08 6.97
CA ALA A 39 5.20 6.39 7.85
C ALA A 39 5.50 5.93 9.28
N LEU A 40 5.96 4.69 9.44
CA LEU A 40 6.26 4.08 10.73
C LEU A 40 7.44 4.73 11.46
N SER A 41 8.42 5.32 10.76
CA SER A 41 9.55 6.01 11.40
C SER A 41 9.14 7.20 12.27
N LYS A 42 7.91 7.71 12.10
CA LYS A 42 7.28 8.76 12.91
C LYS A 42 6.41 8.20 14.04
N THR A 43 6.45 6.89 14.28
CA THR A 43 5.64 6.17 15.28
C THR A 43 6.53 5.35 16.21
N ASN A 44 5.89 4.58 17.11
CA ASN A 44 6.55 3.62 17.99
C ASN A 44 6.41 2.16 17.54
N VAL A 45 5.96 1.91 16.31
CA VAL A 45 5.79 0.55 15.75
C VAL A 45 6.77 0.33 14.60
N CYS A 46 7.48 -0.80 14.63
CA CYS A 46 8.32 -1.24 13.52
C CYS A 46 7.68 -2.40 12.75
N VAL A 47 7.98 -2.51 11.46
CA VAL A 47 7.58 -3.64 10.61
C VAL A 47 8.69 -4.70 10.54
N LYS A 48 8.31 -5.97 10.67
CA LYS A 48 9.18 -7.14 10.44
C LYS A 48 8.77 -7.89 9.17
N SER A 49 7.48 -8.07 8.97
CA SER A 49 6.89 -8.69 7.76
C SER A 49 5.58 -7.99 7.41
N ILE A 50 5.31 -7.91 6.11
CA ILE A 50 4.02 -7.42 5.59
C ILE A 50 3.23 -8.65 5.16
N LEU A 51 2.04 -8.83 5.74
CA LEU A 51 1.16 -9.96 5.46
C LEU A 51 0.37 -9.72 4.17
N TRP A 52 -0.25 -8.54 4.08
CA TRP A 52 -0.97 -8.08 2.90
C TRP A 52 -1.16 -6.56 2.96
N ALA A 53 -1.52 -5.99 1.82
CA ALA A 53 -1.86 -4.58 1.72
C ALA A 53 -3.09 -4.36 0.85
N ARG A 54 -3.84 -3.30 1.13
CA ARG A 54 -4.84 -2.74 0.23
C ARG A 54 -4.59 -1.24 0.06
N SER A 55 -5.04 -0.68 -1.05
CA SER A 55 -4.90 0.75 -1.34
C SER A 55 -6.23 1.37 -1.72
N GLN A 56 -6.28 2.68 -1.62
CA GLN A 56 -7.40 3.50 -2.07
C GLN A 56 -6.84 4.81 -2.62
N VAL A 57 -7.26 5.15 -3.83
CA VAL A 57 -6.98 6.47 -4.42
C VAL A 57 -7.88 7.51 -3.76
N VAL A 58 -7.26 8.58 -3.24
CA VAL A 58 -7.91 9.77 -2.65
C VAL A 58 -7.28 11.03 -3.26
N ALA A 59 -7.10 12.13 -2.51
CA ALA A 59 -6.23 13.25 -2.90
C ALA A 59 -4.71 12.90 -2.82
N GLY A 60 -4.38 11.62 -3.01
CA GLY A 60 -3.17 10.91 -2.59
C GLY A 60 -3.44 9.41 -2.68
N MET A 61 -2.63 8.61 -1.99
CA MET A 61 -2.86 7.18 -1.81
C MET A 61 -3.03 6.88 -0.33
N ASN A 62 -4.16 6.28 0.03
CA ASN A 62 -4.25 5.54 1.27
C ASN A 62 -3.73 4.12 1.03
N TYR A 63 -2.95 3.61 1.96
CA TYR A 63 -2.60 2.20 2.07
C TYR A 63 -3.05 1.69 3.44
N GLU A 64 -3.54 0.47 3.51
CA GLU A 64 -3.68 -0.25 4.76
C GLU A 64 -2.83 -1.50 4.68
N PHE A 65 -1.88 -1.60 5.62
CA PHE A 65 -0.98 -2.72 5.75
C PHE A 65 -1.36 -3.53 6.97
N HIS A 66 -1.47 -4.85 6.79
CA HIS A 66 -1.42 -5.78 7.90
C HIS A 66 -0.01 -6.32 8.01
N ILE A 67 0.61 -6.11 9.17
CA ILE A 67 2.02 -6.42 9.40
C ILE A 67 2.20 -7.25 10.66
N ASP A 68 3.27 -8.03 10.70
CA ASP A 68 3.86 -8.40 11.98
C ASP A 68 4.95 -7.39 12.32
N GLY A 69 4.93 -6.90 13.55
CA GLY A 69 5.80 -5.82 14.00
C GLY A 69 6.00 -5.84 15.50
N CYS A 70 6.81 -4.91 16.02
CA CYS A 70 6.95 -4.70 17.44
C CYS A 70 6.71 -3.24 17.81
N ARG A 71 6.19 -3.02 19.01
CA ARG A 71 6.18 -1.69 19.62
C ARG A 71 7.49 -1.46 20.38
N GLY A 72 8.10 -0.30 20.23
CA GLY A 72 9.40 0.04 20.83
C GLY A 72 9.66 1.55 20.88
N ALA A 73 10.90 1.95 21.13
CA ALA A 73 11.27 3.37 21.20
C ALA A 73 11.24 4.08 19.83
N HIS A 74 11.48 3.33 18.75
CA HIS A 74 11.50 3.84 17.38
C HIS A 74 10.77 2.88 16.46
N GLY A 75 9.95 3.44 15.56
CA GLY A 75 9.32 2.68 14.48
C GLY A 75 10.18 2.58 13.23
N GLY A 76 9.59 2.14 12.12
CA GLY A 76 10.28 1.91 10.84
C GLY A 76 10.53 0.42 10.60
N GLU A 77 11.72 0.04 10.13
CA GLU A 77 12.10 -1.38 10.00
C GLU A 77 12.54 -1.95 11.35
N CYS A 78 12.09 -3.15 11.69
CA CYS A 78 12.45 -3.76 12.96
C CYS A 78 13.93 -4.18 12.98
N GLY A 79 14.64 -3.75 14.03
CA GLY A 79 15.95 -4.32 14.37
C GLY A 79 15.84 -5.70 15.03
N LYS A 80 16.99 -6.28 15.38
CA LYS A 80 17.10 -7.60 16.05
C LYS A 80 16.34 -7.69 17.39
N ALA A 81 15.98 -6.56 17.99
CA ALA A 81 15.25 -6.49 19.25
C ALA A 81 13.77 -6.92 19.15
N CYS A 82 13.19 -7.01 17.93
CA CYS A 82 11.81 -7.46 17.75
C CYS A 82 11.69 -9.00 17.89
N LYS A 83 11.73 -9.46 19.15
CA LYS A 83 11.71 -10.88 19.53
C LYS A 83 10.32 -11.51 19.49
N SER A 84 9.28 -10.74 19.85
CA SER A 84 7.90 -11.23 19.92
C SER A 84 6.97 -10.34 19.08
N PRO A 85 6.95 -10.51 17.75
CA PRO A 85 6.11 -9.70 16.87
C PRO A 85 4.62 -9.87 17.19
N ARG A 86 3.88 -8.77 17.12
CA ARG A 86 2.42 -8.68 17.19
C ARG A 86 1.86 -8.24 15.85
N ARG A 87 0.57 -8.49 15.62
CA ARG A 87 -0.12 -8.05 14.41
C ARG A 87 -0.58 -6.62 14.57
N PHE A 88 -0.35 -5.83 13.54
CA PHE A 88 -0.86 -4.47 13.46
C PHE A 88 -1.59 -4.25 12.14
N SER A 89 -2.65 -3.45 12.19
CA SER A 89 -3.17 -2.73 11.01
C SER A 89 -2.61 -1.31 11.04
N VAL A 90 -2.00 -0.90 9.93
CA VAL A 90 -1.38 0.41 9.76
C VAL A 90 -1.97 1.08 8.54
N VAL A 91 -2.66 2.20 8.74
CA VAL A 91 -3.16 3.04 7.65
C VAL A 91 -2.15 4.15 7.39
N VAL A 92 -1.71 4.24 6.14
CA VAL A 92 -0.73 5.22 5.66
C VAL A 92 -1.39 6.11 4.63
N PHE A 93 -1.25 7.43 4.79
CA PHE A 93 -1.51 8.40 3.73
C PHE A 93 -0.19 8.81 3.08
N ASP A 94 -0.09 8.64 1.77
CA ASP A 94 1.08 8.96 0.96
C ASP A 94 0.70 9.90 -0.19
N GLN A 95 1.38 11.03 -0.25
CA GLN A 95 1.21 12.07 -1.27
C GLN A 95 2.61 12.61 -1.65
N PRO A 96 3.35 11.89 -2.50
CA PRO A 96 4.77 12.19 -2.74
C PRO A 96 5.04 13.60 -3.26
N TRP A 97 4.13 14.18 -4.06
CA TRP A 97 4.27 15.53 -4.62
C TRP A 97 4.16 16.66 -3.59
N THR A 98 3.74 16.36 -2.37
CA THR A 98 3.77 17.29 -1.22
C THR A 98 4.76 16.85 -0.15
N HIS A 99 5.58 15.83 -0.42
CA HIS A 99 6.48 15.20 0.56
C HIS A 99 5.76 14.67 1.81
N THR A 100 4.49 14.30 1.67
CA THR A 100 3.67 13.81 2.80
C THR A 100 3.60 12.29 2.78
N THR A 101 4.17 11.65 3.81
CA THR A 101 3.93 10.23 4.12
C THR A 101 3.75 10.11 5.63
N ILE A 102 2.56 9.70 6.09
CA ILE A 102 2.23 9.62 7.52
C ILE A 102 1.39 8.38 7.81
N ALA A 103 1.59 7.79 9.00
CA ALA A 103 0.66 6.80 9.53
C ALA A 103 -0.54 7.55 10.14
N THR A 104 -1.72 7.39 9.56
CA THR A 104 -2.96 8.00 10.05
C THR A 104 -3.67 7.12 11.08
N SER A 105 -3.37 5.82 11.09
CA SER A 105 -3.83 4.88 12.12
C SER A 105 -2.81 3.77 12.34
N VAL A 106 -2.64 3.35 13.60
CA VAL A 106 -1.87 2.19 14.02
C VAL A 106 -2.64 1.47 15.12
N SER A 107 -3.19 0.30 14.82
CA SER A 107 -3.92 -0.54 15.78
C SER A 107 -3.29 -1.92 15.88
N GLU A 108 -3.22 -2.47 17.09
CA GLU A 108 -2.87 -3.87 17.30
C GLU A 108 -4.12 -4.74 17.03
N SER A 109 -3.96 -5.85 16.33
CA SER A 109 -5.04 -6.78 15.95
C SER A 109 -5.13 -7.98 16.88
#